data_AF-A0A841G439-F1
#
_entry.id   AF-A0A841G439-F1
#
_cell.length_a   1.000
_cell.length_b   1.000
_cell.length_c   1.000
_cell.angle_alpha   90.00
_cell.angle_beta   90.00
_cell.angle_gamma   90.00
#
_symmetry.space_group_name_H-M   'P 1'
#
loop_
_entity.id
_entity.type
_entity.pdbx_description
1 polymer ?
#
loop_
_entity_poly.entity_id
_entity_poly.type
_entity_poly.pdbx_seq_one_letter_code
_entity_poly.pdbx_strand_id
1 'polypeptide(L)'
;MDTDVLKDDLREYLAAARAAVLWKLDGLSEYDARRPLTPTGTNLLGLVKHLTGCEMGWFGQVFARPLPGPPAWYGDDDAEDPNLDMWARPEESREDIVATYRRACAHADTVIGELPLDAVGHLPSRGPDSPGVTLHRVLVHMIAETERHAGHADIVRELLDGAVGRRTGSLNLPERDEAWWAAHRQRIEDAAATFG
;
A
#
# COMPACT_ATOMS: atom_id res chain seq x y z
N MET A 1 -16.21 23.16 11.15
CA MET A 1 -15.34 22.80 10.01
C MET A 1 -16.23 22.07 9.03
N ASP A 2 -16.16 22.41 7.76
CA ASP A 2 -16.97 21.77 6.72
C ASP A 2 -16.54 20.31 6.58
N THR A 3 -17.50 19.37 6.63
CA THR A 3 -17.25 17.93 6.53
C THR A 3 -16.66 17.58 5.17
N ASP A 4 -16.98 18.36 4.13
CA ASP A 4 -16.42 18.15 2.79
C ASP A 4 -14.93 18.51 2.74
N VAL A 5 -14.50 19.57 3.43
CA VAL A 5 -13.08 19.92 3.56
C VAL A 5 -12.30 18.81 4.29
N LEU A 6 -12.87 18.27 5.37
CA LEU A 6 -12.26 17.13 6.09
C LEU A 6 -12.10 15.89 5.20
N LYS A 7 -13.10 15.64 4.35
CA LYS A 7 -13.10 14.49 3.44
C LYS A 7 -12.08 14.66 2.32
N ASP A 8 -11.96 15.87 1.79
CA ASP A 8 -10.98 16.18 0.75
C ASP A 8 -9.54 16.06 1.26
N ASP A 9 -9.24 16.50 2.49
CA ASP A 9 -7.94 16.27 3.12
C ASP A 9 -7.60 14.77 3.16
N LEU A 10 -8.52 13.92 3.65
CA LEU A 10 -8.32 12.47 3.72
C LEU A 10 -8.09 11.85 2.34
N ARG A 11 -8.83 12.30 1.33
CA ARG A 11 -8.67 11.83 -0.06
C ARG A 11 -7.31 12.22 -0.63
N GLU A 12 -6.83 13.43 -0.35
CA GLU A 12 -5.52 13.88 -0.80
C GLU A 12 -4.40 13.02 -0.21
N TYR A 13 -4.42 12.78 1.12
CA TYR A 13 -3.42 11.93 1.77
C TYR A 13 -3.45 10.49 1.21
N LEU A 14 -4.63 9.91 1.04
CA LEU A 14 -4.75 8.55 0.49
C LEU A 14 -4.26 8.48 -0.96
N ALA A 15 -4.62 9.46 -1.80
CA ALA A 15 -4.16 9.53 -3.18
C ALA A 15 -2.64 9.67 -3.28
N ALA A 16 -2.04 10.49 -2.42
CA ALA A 16 -0.58 10.64 -2.35
C ALA A 16 0.12 9.33 -1.96
N ALA A 17 -0.39 8.61 -0.96
CA ALA A 17 0.16 7.34 -0.52
C ALA A 17 0.07 6.26 -1.62
N ARG A 18 -1.10 6.13 -2.29
CA ARG A 18 -1.30 5.21 -3.43
C ARG A 18 -0.32 5.49 -4.57
N ALA A 19 -0.13 6.77 -4.91
CA ALA A 19 0.81 7.18 -5.95
C ALA A 19 2.26 6.86 -5.57
N ALA A 20 2.65 7.07 -4.31
CA ALA A 20 3.97 6.75 -3.81
C ALA A 20 4.28 5.25 -3.95
N VAL A 21 3.33 4.38 -3.58
CA VAL A 21 3.45 2.91 -3.72
C VAL A 21 3.69 2.50 -5.18
N LEU A 22 2.89 3.02 -6.12
CA LEU A 22 3.05 2.67 -7.55
C LEU A 22 4.39 3.15 -8.12
N TRP A 23 4.80 4.35 -7.74
CA TRP A 23 6.09 4.91 -8.17
C TRP A 23 7.28 4.02 -7.79
N LYS A 24 7.17 3.22 -6.71
CA LYS A 24 8.21 2.25 -6.34
C LYS A 24 8.43 1.13 -7.33
N LEU A 25 7.56 0.95 -8.33
CA LEU A 25 7.77 -0.02 -9.40
C LEU A 25 8.51 0.55 -10.62
N ASP A 26 8.67 1.87 -10.70
CA ASP A 26 9.19 2.53 -11.89
C ASP A 26 10.66 2.14 -12.15
N GLY A 27 10.96 1.81 -13.40
CA GLY A 27 12.30 1.46 -13.86
C GLY A 27 12.79 0.06 -13.45
N LEU A 28 12.00 -0.73 -12.72
CA LEU A 28 12.40 -2.07 -12.30
C LEU A 28 12.21 -3.13 -13.40
N SER A 29 13.07 -4.15 -13.35
CA SER A 29 12.86 -5.38 -14.11
C SER A 29 11.68 -6.19 -13.53
N GLU A 30 11.12 -7.14 -14.31
CA GLU A 30 10.10 -8.07 -13.79
C GLU A 30 10.61 -8.86 -12.59
N TYR A 31 11.88 -9.29 -12.64
CA TYR A 31 12.52 -10.04 -11.56
C TYR A 31 12.61 -9.21 -10.28
N ASP A 32 13.11 -7.98 -10.38
CA ASP A 32 13.28 -7.09 -9.24
C ASP A 32 11.97 -6.66 -8.60
N ALA A 33 10.91 -6.49 -9.40
CA ALA A 33 9.59 -6.19 -8.86
C ALA A 33 9.03 -7.32 -7.97
N ARG A 34 9.42 -8.59 -8.23
CA ARG A 34 8.83 -9.79 -7.62
C ARG A 34 9.69 -10.46 -6.57
N ARG A 35 11.02 -10.33 -6.66
CA ARG A 35 11.93 -11.10 -5.81
C ARG A 35 11.80 -10.67 -4.34
N PRO A 36 11.90 -11.60 -3.39
CA PRO A 36 11.86 -11.27 -1.97
C PRO A 36 13.14 -10.56 -1.54
N LEU A 37 13.01 -9.48 -0.74
CA LEU A 37 14.12 -8.71 -0.16
C LEU A 37 14.22 -8.87 1.36
N THR A 38 13.31 -9.63 1.97
CA THR A 38 13.29 -9.94 3.40
C THR A 38 13.11 -11.45 3.63
N PRO A 39 13.49 -11.98 4.81
CA PRO A 39 13.27 -13.39 5.14
C PRO A 39 11.80 -13.84 5.12
N THR A 40 10.85 -12.91 5.26
CA THR A 40 9.41 -13.17 5.22
C THR A 40 8.81 -13.02 3.82
N GLY A 41 9.63 -12.76 2.80
CA GLY A 41 9.18 -12.73 1.41
C GLY A 41 8.66 -11.37 0.92
N THR A 42 8.85 -10.28 1.68
CA THR A 42 8.39 -8.95 1.27
C THR A 42 9.05 -8.54 -0.05
N ASN A 43 8.22 -8.15 -1.02
CA ASN A 43 8.61 -7.75 -2.36
C ASN A 43 7.67 -6.63 -2.86
N LEU A 44 8.11 -5.83 -3.83
CA LEU A 44 7.40 -4.60 -4.23
C LEU A 44 6.06 -4.87 -4.94
N LEU A 45 6.01 -5.84 -5.85
CA LEU A 45 4.79 -6.16 -6.59
C LEU A 45 3.74 -6.82 -5.68
N GLY A 46 4.18 -7.64 -4.72
CA GLY A 46 3.36 -8.21 -3.66
C GLY A 46 2.72 -7.13 -2.79
N LEU A 47 3.45 -6.08 -2.41
CA LEU A 47 2.86 -4.94 -1.67
C LEU A 47 1.72 -4.26 -2.44
N VAL A 48 1.87 -4.10 -3.77
CA VAL A 48 0.79 -3.54 -4.62
C VAL A 48 -0.42 -4.48 -4.67
N LYS A 49 -0.18 -5.79 -4.82
CA LYS A 49 -1.25 -6.81 -4.84
C LYS A 49 -1.99 -6.87 -3.50
N HIS A 50 -1.28 -6.85 -2.37
CA HIS A 50 -1.85 -6.79 -1.03
C HIS A 50 -2.74 -5.55 -0.85
N LEU A 51 -2.22 -4.36 -1.16
CA LEU A 51 -3.00 -3.13 -1.08
C LEU A 51 -4.22 -3.14 -2.01
N THR A 52 -4.17 -3.85 -3.14
CA THR A 52 -5.34 -4.06 -3.99
C THR A 52 -6.45 -4.81 -3.25
N GLY A 53 -6.09 -5.85 -2.49
CA GLY A 53 -7.02 -6.59 -1.63
C GLY A 53 -7.61 -5.71 -0.53
N CYS A 54 -6.78 -4.89 0.12
CA CYS A 54 -7.23 -3.94 1.14
C CYS A 54 -8.24 -2.92 0.59
N GLU A 55 -7.98 -2.32 -0.58
CA GLU A 55 -8.90 -1.38 -1.24
C GLU A 55 -10.26 -2.01 -1.52
N MET A 56 -10.28 -3.21 -2.11
CA MET A 56 -11.51 -3.95 -2.42
C MET A 56 -12.27 -4.36 -1.16
N GLY A 57 -11.57 -4.74 -0.09
CA GLY A 57 -12.18 -5.15 1.17
C GLY A 57 -12.80 -3.97 1.92
N TRP A 58 -11.99 -2.93 2.15
CA TRP A 58 -12.35 -1.83 3.03
C TRP A 58 -13.32 -0.83 2.41
N PHE A 59 -13.20 -0.53 1.11
CA PHE A 59 -14.16 0.35 0.45
C PHE A 59 -15.25 -0.43 -0.27
N GLY A 60 -14.97 -1.63 -0.76
CA GLY A 60 -15.95 -2.44 -1.47
C GLY A 60 -16.83 -3.26 -0.52
N GLN A 61 -16.26 -4.31 0.07
CA GLN A 61 -17.03 -5.28 0.87
C GLN A 61 -17.69 -4.65 2.09
N VAL A 62 -16.95 -3.82 2.85
CA VAL A 62 -17.45 -3.18 4.08
C VAL A 62 -18.69 -2.32 3.83
N PHE A 63 -18.80 -1.67 2.67
CA PHE A 63 -19.94 -0.82 2.32
C PHE A 63 -20.93 -1.48 1.37
N ALA A 64 -20.87 -2.81 1.21
CA ALA A 64 -21.72 -3.59 0.30
C ALA A 64 -21.69 -3.09 -1.16
N ARG A 65 -20.51 -2.63 -1.60
CA ARG A 65 -20.23 -2.12 -2.94
C ARG A 65 -19.04 -2.87 -3.54
N PRO A 66 -19.10 -4.19 -3.74
CA PRO A 66 -17.94 -4.95 -4.22
C PRO A 66 -17.47 -4.45 -5.59
N LEU A 67 -16.14 -4.51 -5.84
CA LEU A 67 -15.58 -4.22 -7.14
C LEU A 67 -16.15 -5.20 -8.19
N PRO A 68 -16.71 -4.74 -9.32
CA PRO A 68 -17.15 -5.64 -10.38
C PRO A 68 -15.97 -6.37 -11.03
N GLY A 69 -16.07 -7.69 -11.14
CA GLY A 69 -15.00 -8.54 -11.69
C GLY A 69 -13.71 -8.44 -10.87
N PRO A 70 -13.72 -8.90 -9.61
CA PRO A 70 -12.50 -8.99 -8.81
C PRO A 70 -11.56 -10.07 -9.40
N PRO A 71 -10.25 -9.97 -9.14
CA PRO A 71 -9.32 -11.00 -9.58
C PRO A 71 -9.60 -12.33 -8.86
N ALA A 72 -9.28 -13.46 -9.50
CA ALA A 72 -9.64 -14.79 -8.99
C ALA A 72 -9.03 -15.15 -7.62
N TRP A 73 -7.91 -14.52 -7.24
CA TRP A 73 -7.30 -14.72 -5.92
C TRP A 73 -8.04 -14.01 -4.78
N TYR A 74 -8.92 -13.07 -5.09
CA TYR A 74 -9.59 -12.24 -4.09
C TYR A 74 -10.89 -12.89 -3.61
N GLY A 75 -11.00 -13.12 -2.30
CA GLY A 75 -12.13 -13.84 -1.70
C GLY A 75 -12.09 -15.35 -1.93
N ASP A 76 -10.91 -15.88 -2.26
CA ASP A 76 -10.67 -17.32 -2.28
C ASP A 76 -10.54 -17.82 -0.83
N ASP A 77 -11.68 -18.09 -0.20
CA ASP A 77 -11.76 -18.59 1.19
C ASP A 77 -11.13 -20.00 1.34
N ASP A 78 -10.89 -20.70 0.22
CA ASP A 78 -10.18 -21.98 0.14
C ASP A 78 -8.67 -21.82 -0.09
N ALA A 79 -8.16 -20.58 -0.17
CA ALA A 79 -6.72 -20.33 -0.26
C ALA A 79 -6.03 -20.82 1.02
N GLU A 80 -5.36 -21.97 0.93
CA GLU A 80 -4.52 -22.50 2.02
C GLU A 80 -3.35 -21.57 2.38
N ASP A 81 -3.00 -20.63 1.50
CA ASP A 81 -1.88 -19.70 1.67
C ASP A 81 -2.33 -18.34 2.24
N PRO A 82 -2.00 -18.02 3.51
CA PRO A 82 -2.34 -16.74 4.13
C PRO A 82 -1.60 -15.54 3.54
N ASN A 83 -0.61 -15.75 2.65
CA ASN A 83 0.17 -14.71 1.99
C ASN A 83 -0.09 -14.63 0.47
N LEU A 84 -1.21 -15.18 -0.02
CA LEU A 84 -1.55 -15.20 -1.44
C LEU A 84 -1.54 -13.81 -2.09
N ASP A 85 -1.90 -12.78 -1.33
CA ASP A 85 -1.93 -11.39 -1.77
C ASP A 85 -0.54 -10.71 -1.73
N MET A 86 0.45 -11.32 -1.07
CA MET A 86 1.86 -10.91 -1.08
C MET A 86 2.69 -11.65 -2.14
N TRP A 87 2.10 -12.63 -2.83
CA TRP A 87 2.74 -13.42 -3.87
C TRP A 87 2.14 -13.13 -5.26
N ALA A 88 2.91 -12.40 -6.10
CA ALA A 88 2.59 -12.22 -7.51
C ALA A 88 3.01 -13.47 -8.30
N ARG A 89 2.05 -14.33 -8.64
CA ARG A 89 2.30 -15.62 -9.30
C ARG A 89 2.91 -15.43 -10.70
N PRO A 90 3.66 -16.41 -11.23
CA PRO A 90 4.28 -16.30 -12.55
C PRO A 90 3.30 -15.99 -13.69
N GLU A 91 2.05 -16.44 -13.57
CA GLU A 91 1.00 -16.25 -14.57
C GLU A 91 0.33 -14.87 -14.46
N GLU A 92 0.54 -14.15 -13.35
CA GLU A 92 0.00 -12.80 -13.12
C GLU A 92 1.00 -11.78 -13.64
N SER A 93 0.66 -11.05 -14.71
CA SER A 93 1.53 -9.99 -15.24
C SER A 93 1.60 -8.79 -14.27
N ARG A 94 2.71 -8.05 -14.30
CA ARG A 94 2.84 -6.83 -13.50
C ARG A 94 1.83 -5.78 -13.94
N GLU A 95 1.60 -5.68 -15.25
CA GLU A 95 0.61 -4.79 -15.86
C GLU A 95 -0.80 -5.07 -15.32
N ASP A 96 -1.20 -6.34 -15.25
CA ASP A 96 -2.53 -6.73 -14.75
C ASP A 96 -2.67 -6.44 -13.25
N ILE A 97 -1.64 -6.69 -12.45
CA ILE A 97 -1.63 -6.37 -11.02
C ILE A 97 -1.78 -4.85 -10.82
N VAL A 98 -0.96 -4.05 -11.51
CA VAL A 98 -1.02 -2.58 -11.43
C VAL A 98 -2.36 -2.05 -11.95
N ALA A 99 -2.89 -2.60 -13.04
CA ALA A 99 -4.18 -2.21 -13.60
C ALA A 99 -5.33 -2.55 -12.62
N THR A 100 -5.26 -3.70 -11.96
CA THR A 100 -6.24 -4.11 -10.96
C THR A 100 -6.17 -3.24 -9.71
N TYR A 101 -4.97 -2.87 -9.25
CA TYR A 101 -4.80 -1.89 -8.17
C TYR A 101 -5.44 -0.55 -8.51
N ARG A 102 -5.15 0.01 -9.71
CA ARG A 102 -5.75 1.26 -10.17
C ARG A 102 -7.27 1.19 -10.26
N ARG A 103 -7.83 0.07 -10.74
CA ARG A 103 -9.28 -0.17 -10.76
C ARG A 103 -9.87 -0.18 -9.35
N ALA A 104 -9.20 -0.84 -8.40
CA ALA A 104 -9.64 -0.88 -7.02
C ALA A 104 -9.61 0.52 -6.38
N CYS A 105 -8.56 1.31 -6.60
CA CYS A 105 -8.49 2.70 -6.15
C CYS A 105 -9.60 3.58 -6.76
N ALA A 106 -9.84 3.50 -8.06
CA ALA A 106 -10.89 4.28 -8.73
C ALA A 106 -12.30 3.91 -8.24
N HIS A 107 -12.53 2.62 -7.99
CA HIS A 107 -13.76 2.14 -7.37
C HIS A 107 -13.92 2.67 -5.94
N ALA A 108 -12.86 2.60 -5.14
CA ALA A 108 -12.83 3.19 -3.81
C ALA A 108 -13.13 4.70 -3.84
N ASP A 109 -12.57 5.45 -4.79
CA ASP A 109 -12.83 6.88 -4.95
C ASP A 109 -14.31 7.17 -5.26
N THR A 110 -14.97 6.30 -6.03
CA THR A 110 -16.42 6.37 -6.28
C THR A 110 -17.21 6.15 -4.99
N VAL A 111 -16.89 5.10 -4.23
CA VAL A 111 -17.54 4.82 -2.94
C VAL A 111 -17.34 5.97 -1.96
N ILE A 112 -16.12 6.48 -1.86
CA ILE A 112 -15.79 7.63 -1.02
C ILE A 112 -16.62 8.83 -1.46
N GLY A 113 -16.71 9.15 -2.76
CA GLY A 113 -17.48 10.28 -3.26
C GLY A 113 -18.97 10.22 -2.91
N GLU A 114 -19.58 9.04 -2.99
CA GLU A 114 -21.04 8.84 -2.82
C GLU A 114 -21.52 8.80 -1.36
N LEU A 115 -20.64 8.49 -0.41
CA LEU A 115 -21.01 8.27 1.00
C LEU A 115 -20.56 9.41 1.92
N PRO A 116 -21.37 9.83 2.90
CA PRO A 116 -20.90 10.77 3.93
C PRO A 116 -19.88 10.12 4.86
N LEU A 117 -19.06 10.92 5.55
CA LEU A 117 -17.98 10.41 6.42
C LEU A 117 -18.48 9.55 7.60
N ASP A 118 -19.73 9.75 8.03
CA ASP A 118 -20.38 8.97 9.09
C ASP A 118 -21.15 7.75 8.58
N ALA A 119 -21.15 7.48 7.27
CA ALA A 119 -21.73 6.27 6.69
C ALA A 119 -21.13 5.03 7.35
N VAL A 120 -21.99 4.13 7.83
CA VAL A 120 -21.60 2.91 8.54
C VAL A 120 -21.54 1.74 7.57
N GLY A 121 -20.40 1.07 7.54
CA GLY A 121 -20.20 -0.21 6.87
C GLY A 121 -19.99 -1.34 7.89
N HIS A 122 -20.03 -2.59 7.41
CA HIS A 122 -19.92 -3.79 8.24
C HIS A 122 -18.83 -4.72 7.71
N LEU A 123 -17.93 -5.15 8.60
CA LEU A 123 -16.90 -6.13 8.27
C LEU A 123 -17.51 -7.55 8.30
N PRO A 124 -17.54 -8.29 7.17
CA PRO A 124 -18.12 -9.62 7.14
C PRO A 124 -17.48 -10.57 8.16
N SER A 125 -16.16 -10.46 8.36
CA SER A 125 -15.38 -11.29 9.30
C SER A 125 -15.72 -11.08 10.77
N ARG A 126 -16.44 -10.02 11.15
CA ARG A 126 -16.80 -9.72 12.54
C ARG A 126 -18.21 -10.19 12.91
N GLY A 127 -18.93 -10.81 11.98
CA GLY A 127 -20.30 -11.29 12.19
C GLY A 127 -21.36 -10.16 12.18
N PRO A 128 -22.65 -10.55 12.17
CA PRO A 128 -23.76 -9.62 11.98
C PRO A 128 -23.97 -8.63 13.14
N ASP A 129 -23.53 -8.98 14.36
CA ASP A 129 -23.74 -8.17 15.57
C ASP A 129 -22.64 -7.12 15.82
N SER A 130 -21.69 -6.98 14.89
CA SER A 130 -20.59 -6.02 15.02
C SER A 130 -21.08 -4.56 14.92
N PRO A 131 -20.59 -3.61 15.75
CA PRO A 131 -21.09 -2.22 15.79
C PRO A 131 -20.82 -1.38 14.53
N GLY A 132 -20.32 -1.99 13.45
CA GLY A 132 -19.97 -1.32 12.20
C GLY A 132 -18.73 -0.43 12.31
N VAL A 133 -18.35 0.15 11.18
CA VAL A 133 -17.22 1.07 11.05
C VAL A 133 -17.61 2.23 10.14
N THR A 134 -17.31 3.46 10.54
CA THR A 134 -17.63 4.63 9.72
C THR A 134 -16.66 4.78 8.54
N LEU A 135 -17.10 5.39 7.43
CA LEU A 135 -16.23 5.72 6.30
C LEU A 135 -15.01 6.55 6.72
N HIS A 136 -15.18 7.51 7.63
CA HIS A 136 -14.07 8.25 8.22
C HIS A 136 -13.02 7.32 8.84
N ARG A 137 -13.44 6.33 9.63
CA ARG A 137 -12.52 5.38 10.26
C ARG A 137 -11.87 4.46 9.24
N VAL A 138 -12.59 4.07 8.18
CA VAL A 138 -12.03 3.30 7.06
C VAL A 138 -10.97 4.10 6.30
N LEU A 139 -11.24 5.38 5.98
CA LEU A 139 -10.27 6.27 5.32
C LEU A 139 -8.98 6.42 6.13
N VAL A 140 -9.10 6.72 7.43
CA VAL A 140 -7.94 6.82 8.33
C VAL A 140 -7.16 5.50 8.37
N HIS A 141 -7.86 4.37 8.45
CA HIS A 141 -7.21 3.06 8.42
C HIS A 141 -6.46 2.83 7.11
N MET A 142 -7.08 3.08 5.96
CA MET A 142 -6.47 2.86 4.64
C MET A 142 -5.31 3.81 4.36
N ILE A 143 -5.33 5.04 4.87
CA ILE A 143 -4.16 5.94 4.83
C ILE A 143 -3.02 5.33 5.65
N ALA A 144 -3.27 4.91 6.89
CA ALA A 144 -2.26 4.32 7.75
C ALA A 144 -1.69 3.00 7.18
N GLU A 145 -2.54 2.17 6.58
CA GLU A 145 -2.16 0.93 5.92
C GLU A 145 -1.27 1.21 4.71
N THR A 146 -1.71 2.09 3.82
CA THR A 146 -0.98 2.41 2.58
C THR A 146 0.34 3.09 2.88
N GLU A 147 0.40 4.05 3.81
CA GLU A 147 1.64 4.74 4.20
C GLU A 147 2.62 3.79 4.92
N ARG A 148 2.12 2.84 5.73
CA ARG A 148 2.98 1.81 6.34
C ARG A 148 3.65 0.96 5.25
N HIS A 149 2.89 0.52 4.25
CA HIS A 149 3.43 -0.27 3.15
C HIS A 149 4.28 0.55 2.18
N ALA A 150 4.01 1.85 2.02
CA ALA A 150 4.90 2.77 1.30
C ALA A 150 6.27 2.87 1.99
N GLY A 151 6.31 2.96 3.33
CA GLY A 151 7.56 2.91 4.09
C GLY A 151 8.29 1.57 3.98
N HIS A 152 7.57 0.43 3.93
CA HIS A 152 8.20 -0.85 3.61
C HIS A 152 8.79 -0.84 2.18
N ALA A 153 8.06 -0.29 1.22
CA ALA A 153 8.51 -0.18 -0.16
C ALA A 153 9.71 0.76 -0.31
N ASP A 154 9.84 1.82 0.50
CA ASP A 154 11.03 2.68 0.57
C ASP A 154 12.29 1.87 0.88
N ILE A 155 12.26 1.08 1.97
CA ILE A 155 13.41 0.28 2.40
C ILE A 155 13.72 -0.84 1.42
N VAL A 156 12.68 -1.53 0.93
CA VAL A 156 12.86 -2.61 -0.06
C VAL A 156 13.46 -2.04 -1.36
N ARG A 157 13.04 -0.86 -1.79
CA ARG A 157 13.58 -0.22 -2.99
C ARG A 157 15.03 0.21 -2.80
N GLU A 158 15.35 0.83 -1.68
CA GLU A 158 16.73 1.24 -1.36
C GLU A 158 17.68 0.03 -1.30
N LEU A 159 17.25 -1.10 -0.71
CA LEU A 159 18.03 -2.34 -0.70
C LEU A 159 18.22 -2.97 -2.08
N LEU A 160 17.33 -2.67 -3.02
CA LEU A 160 17.30 -3.27 -4.34
C LEU A 160 18.27 -2.57 -5.30
N ASP A 161 18.15 -1.24 -5.42
CA ASP A 161 18.92 -0.43 -6.39
C ASP A 161 19.45 0.89 -5.81
N GLY A 162 19.28 1.14 -4.51
CA GLY A 162 19.66 2.39 -3.86
C GLY A 162 18.74 3.58 -4.15
N ALA A 163 17.64 3.39 -4.90
CA ALA A 163 16.70 4.47 -5.15
C ALA A 163 15.90 4.79 -3.89
N VAL A 164 15.84 6.09 -3.56
CA VAL A 164 15.20 6.62 -2.35
C VAL A 164 14.11 7.63 -2.70
N GLY A 165 13.25 7.92 -1.73
CA GLY A 165 12.39 9.09 -1.75
C GLY A 165 10.98 8.82 -1.26
N ARG A 166 10.29 9.83 -0.72
CA ARG A 166 8.91 9.66 -0.22
C ARG A 166 7.88 9.65 -1.34
N ARG A 167 8.06 10.50 -2.35
CA ARG A 167 7.19 10.62 -3.53
C ARG A 167 7.96 11.26 -4.68
N THR A 168 7.39 11.23 -5.89
CA THR A 168 7.96 11.92 -7.05
C THR A 168 8.27 13.38 -6.71
N GLY A 169 9.51 13.81 -6.99
CA GLY A 169 9.98 15.17 -6.72
C GLY A 169 10.26 15.50 -5.25
N SER A 170 10.14 14.56 -4.32
CA SER A 170 10.44 14.78 -2.90
C SER A 170 11.13 13.56 -2.29
N LEU A 171 12.46 13.64 -2.19
CA LEU A 171 13.25 12.58 -1.57
C LEU A 171 13.02 12.48 -0.05
N ASN A 172 12.58 13.56 0.60
CA ASN A 172 12.48 13.63 2.06
C ASN A 172 13.82 13.29 2.76
N LEU A 173 14.93 13.61 2.10
CA LEU A 173 16.30 13.41 2.58
C LEU A 173 17.10 14.71 2.41
N PRO A 174 18.12 14.96 3.24
CA PRO A 174 19.03 16.08 3.04
C PRO A 174 19.76 16.00 1.69
N GLU A 175 19.87 17.12 0.99
CA GLU A 175 20.66 17.21 -0.24
C GLU A 175 22.16 17.11 0.09
N ARG A 176 22.73 15.92 -0.13
CA ARG A 176 24.13 15.57 0.15
C ARG A 176 24.67 14.66 -0.95
N ASP A 177 25.99 14.67 -1.12
CA ASP A 177 26.67 13.80 -2.08
C ASP A 177 26.89 12.39 -1.52
N GLU A 178 27.31 11.48 -2.41
CA GLU A 178 27.55 10.07 -2.08
C GLU A 178 28.64 9.90 -1.02
N ALA A 179 29.70 10.72 -1.07
CA ALA A 179 30.80 10.67 -0.12
C ALA A 179 30.34 11.02 1.30
N TRP A 180 29.47 12.03 1.44
CA TRP A 180 28.86 12.38 2.72
C TRP A 180 28.00 11.25 3.26
N TRP A 181 27.16 10.63 2.41
CA TRP A 181 26.31 9.50 2.82
C TRP A 181 27.13 8.29 3.25
N ALA A 182 28.20 7.95 2.54
CA ALA A 182 29.11 6.88 2.93
C ALA A 182 29.77 7.15 4.30
N ALA A 183 30.27 8.37 4.51
CA ALA A 183 30.85 8.77 5.79
C ALA A 183 29.81 8.79 6.94
N HIS A 184 28.58 9.21 6.64
CA HIS A 184 27.48 9.20 7.60
C HIS A 184 27.10 7.79 8.02
N ARG A 185 26.96 6.87 7.05
CA ARG A 185 26.69 5.45 7.31
C ARG A 185 27.79 4.81 8.15
N GLN A 186 29.07 5.04 7.80
CA GLN A 186 30.18 4.49 8.57
C GLN A 186 30.16 4.98 10.03
N ARG A 187 29.87 6.25 10.25
CA ARG A 187 29.74 6.81 11.60
C ARG A 187 28.64 6.12 12.43
N ILE A 188 27.52 5.78 11.81
CA ILE A 188 26.43 5.05 12.48
C ILE A 188 26.88 3.61 12.81
N GLU A 189 27.56 2.94 11.88
CA GLU A 189 28.09 1.59 12.07
C GLU A 189 29.12 1.54 13.21
N ASP A 190 30.10 2.45 13.20
CA ASP A 190 31.12 2.54 14.25
C ASP A 190 30.50 2.76 15.63
N ALA A 191 29.43 3.56 15.72
CA ALA A 191 28.70 3.77 16.97
C ALA A 191 27.95 2.50 17.42
N ALA A 192 27.31 1.79 16.50
CA ALA A 192 26.60 0.54 16.80
C ALA A 192 27.57 -0.57 17.26
N ALA A 193 28.75 -0.66 16.66
CA ALA A 193 29.78 -1.64 17.00
C ALA A 193 30.28 -1.51 18.45
N THR A 194 30.03 -0.38 19.13
CA THR A 194 30.36 -0.21 20.56
C THR A 194 29.50 -1.05 21.51
N PHE A 195 28.38 -1.59 21.02
CA PHE A 195 27.45 -2.42 21.79
C PHE A 195 27.50 -3.91 21.41
N GLY A 196 28.42 -4.30 20.52
CA GLY A 196 28.61 -5.68 20.04
C GLY A 196 29.65 -6.49 20.79
#